data_AF-A0A9E2A5U5-F1
#
_entry.id   AF-A0A9E2A5U5-F1
#
_cell.length_a   1.000
_cell.length_b   1.000
_cell.length_c   1.000
_cell.angle_alpha   90.00
_cell.angle_beta   90.00
_cell.angle_gamma   90.00
#
_symmetry.space_group_name_H-M   'P 1'
#
loop_
_entity.id
_entity.type
_entity.pdbx_description
1 polymer ?
#
loop_
_entity_poly.entity_id
_entity_poly.type
_entity_poly.pdbx_seq_one_letter_code
_entity_poly.pdbx_strand_id
1 'polypeptide(L)' 'DAFEMEVHQRNSIGIKQPVTSIYSKTDGVVSWRASVDSYNPQARNIEVNSSHFGLGANGKVWRLIANLLSESVTSES' A
#
# COMPACT_ATOMS: atom_id res chain seq x y z
N ASP A 1 -9.71 20.91 -1.85
CA ASP A 1 -9.41 22.25 -1.27
C ASP A 1 -7.90 22.53 -1.40
N ALA A 2 -7.35 23.60 -0.82
CA ALA A 2 -5.92 23.89 -0.91
C ALA A 2 -5.04 22.82 -0.25
N PHE A 3 -5.54 22.16 0.79
CA PHE A 3 -4.85 21.10 1.49
C PHE A 3 -4.75 19.83 0.64
N GLU A 4 -5.84 19.42 0.00
CA GLU A 4 -5.86 18.31 -0.95
C GLU A 4 -4.85 18.55 -2.08
N MET A 5 -4.80 19.77 -2.65
CA MET A 5 -3.82 20.09 -3.71
C MET A 5 -2.37 19.95 -3.23
N GLU A 6 -2.06 20.40 -2.03
CA GLU A 6 -0.73 20.26 -1.43
C GLU A 6 -0.36 18.78 -1.24
N VAL A 7 -1.30 17.95 -0.78
CA VAL A 7 -1.11 16.50 -0.63
C VAL A 7 -0.87 15.85 -2.00
N HIS A 8 -1.66 16.18 -3.01
CA HIS A 8 -1.47 15.68 -4.38
C HIS A 8 -0.11 16.09 -4.95
N GLN A 9 0.32 17.33 -4.72
CA GLN A 9 1.62 17.82 -5.18
C GLN A 9 2.76 17.06 -4.51
N ARG A 10 2.71 16.83 -3.20
CA ARG A 10 3.71 16.03 -2.48
C ARG A 10 3.77 14.61 -3.00
N ASN A 11 2.61 13.96 -3.18
CA ASN A 11 2.56 12.59 -3.67
C ASN A 11 3.05 12.46 -5.13
N SER A 12 2.90 13.52 -5.94
CA SER A 12 3.38 13.54 -7.33
C SER A 12 4.90 13.51 -7.49
N ILE A 13 5.66 13.79 -6.42
CA ILE A 13 7.12 13.60 -6.42
C ILE A 13 7.47 12.13 -6.64
N GLY A 14 6.60 11.22 -6.17
CA GLY A 14 6.77 9.78 -6.30
C GLY A 14 7.91 9.21 -5.47
N ILE A 15 8.00 7.88 -5.49
CA ILE A 15 9.00 7.07 -4.78
C ILE A 15 9.83 6.34 -5.83
N LYS A 16 11.13 6.15 -5.58
CA LYS A 16 12.06 5.49 -6.53
C LYS A 16 12.20 3.99 -6.34
N GLN A 17 11.74 3.46 -5.22
CA GLN A 17 11.83 2.05 -4.86
C GLN A 17 10.52 1.32 -5.20
N PRO A 18 10.55 -0.01 -5.37
CA PRO A 18 9.34 -0.82 -5.39
C PRO A 18 8.50 -0.57 -4.14
N VAL A 19 7.20 -0.38 -4.32
CA VAL A 19 6.26 -0.13 -3.23
C VAL A 19 5.04 -1.03 -3.40
N THR A 20 4.58 -1.60 -2.28
CA THR A 20 3.33 -2.35 -2.24
C THR A 20 2.41 -1.74 -1.20
N SER A 21 1.24 -1.29 -1.63
CA SER A 21 0.18 -0.84 -0.73
C SER A 21 -0.78 -2.00 -0.46
N ILE A 22 -0.90 -2.40 0.80
CA ILE A 22 -1.87 -3.39 1.27
C ILE A 22 -2.99 -2.63 1.98
N TYR A 23 -4.21 -2.72 1.46
CA TYR A 23 -5.35 -1.95 1.96
C TYR A 23 -6.59 -2.84 2.12
N SER A 24 -7.61 -2.33 2.83
CA SER A 24 -8.89 -3.03 2.94
C SER A 24 -10.08 -2.11 2.72
N LYS A 25 -11.05 -2.54 1.92
CA LYS A 25 -12.33 -1.84 1.76
C LYS A 25 -13.19 -1.85 3.03
N THR A 26 -12.89 -2.77 3.97
CA THR A 26 -13.55 -2.85 5.28
C THR A 26 -12.79 -2.08 6.37
N ASP A 27 -11.73 -1.35 6.02
CA ASP A 27 -11.07 -0.43 6.94
C ASP A 27 -12.05 0.71 7.31
N GLY A 28 -12.38 0.81 8.60
CA GLY A 28 -13.27 1.84 9.15
C GLY A 28 -12.56 3.08 9.69
N VAL A 29 -11.23 3.14 9.60
CA VAL A 29 -10.38 4.23 10.10
C VAL A 29 -9.82 5.04 8.93
N VAL A 30 -9.25 4.37 7.93
CA VAL A 30 -8.63 5.02 6.76
C VAL A 30 -9.40 4.62 5.49
N SER A 31 -9.76 5.62 4.68
CA SER A 31 -10.42 5.38 3.40
C SER A 31 -9.53 4.57 2.45
N TRP A 32 -10.01 3.41 2.02
CA TRP A 32 -9.28 2.53 1.10
C TRP A 32 -8.86 3.22 -0.20
N ARG A 33 -9.64 4.18 -0.69
CA ARG A 33 -9.32 4.93 -1.92
C ARG A 33 -8.07 5.80 -1.76
N ALA A 34 -7.83 6.31 -0.55
CA ALA A 34 -6.65 7.09 -0.24
C ALA A 34 -5.40 6.19 -0.02
N SER A 35 -5.61 4.92 0.32
CA SER A 35 -4.54 3.93 0.45
C SER A 35 -4.06 3.36 -0.89
N VAL A 36 -4.87 3.45 -1.95
CA VAL A 36 -4.45 3.04 -3.29
C VAL A 36 -3.43 4.04 -3.83
N ASP A 37 -2.23 3.58 -4.13
CA ASP A 37 -1.19 4.41 -4.74
C ASP A 37 -1.44 4.48 -6.26
N SER A 38 -1.80 5.67 -6.73
CA SER A 38 -1.98 5.99 -8.15
C SER A 38 -0.88 6.90 -8.70
N TYR A 39 0.11 7.29 -7.90
CA TYR A 39 1.17 8.23 -8.31
C TYR A 39 2.40 7.50 -8.83
N ASN A 40 2.61 6.27 -8.35
CA ASN A 40 3.80 5.49 -8.62
C ASN A 40 3.48 4.34 -9.60
N PRO A 41 3.98 4.36 -10.85
CA PRO A 41 3.71 3.30 -11.83
C PRO A 41 4.18 1.91 -11.39
N GLN A 42 5.23 1.85 -10.56
CA GLN A 42 5.74 0.60 -9.99
C GLN A 42 4.97 0.11 -8.76
N ALA A 43 3.98 0.87 -8.28
CA ALA A 43 3.22 0.49 -7.10
C ALA A 43 2.33 -0.73 -7.35
N ARG A 44 2.41 -1.71 -6.45
CA ARG A 44 1.49 -2.84 -6.39
C ARG A 44 0.42 -2.54 -5.36
N ASN A 45 -0.85 -2.53 -5.75
CA ASN A 45 -1.97 -2.30 -4.85
C ASN A 45 -2.71 -3.62 -4.59
N ILE A 46 -2.73 -4.09 -3.34
CA ILE A 46 -3.32 -5.37 -2.94
C ILE A 46 -4.44 -5.13 -1.93
N GLU A 47 -5.66 -5.50 -2.32
CA GLU A 47 -6.81 -5.50 -1.42
C GLU A 47 -6.84 -6.78 -0.57
N VAL A 48 -7.08 -6.61 0.73
CA VAL A 48 -7.35 -7.71 1.65
C VAL A 48 -8.66 -7.47 2.41
N ASN A 49 -9.25 -8.52 2.96
CA ASN A 49 -10.38 -8.41 3.87
C ASN A 49 -9.88 -8.40 5.32
N SER A 50 -9.87 -7.23 5.95
CA SER A 50 -9.42 -7.02 7.32
C SER A 50 -9.91 -5.68 7.87
N SER A 51 -10.09 -5.57 9.18
CA SER A 51 -10.19 -4.25 9.82
C SER A 51 -8.83 -3.55 9.82
N HIS A 52 -8.82 -2.25 10.11
CA HIS A 52 -7.61 -1.44 10.25
C HIS A 52 -6.57 -2.11 11.17
N PHE A 53 -6.95 -2.38 12.42
CA PHE A 53 -6.09 -3.07 13.38
C PHE A 53 -5.78 -4.51 12.96
N GLY A 54 -6.72 -5.16 12.27
CA GLY A 54 -6.51 -6.47 11.70
C GLY A 54 -5.37 -6.49 10.68
N LEU A 55 -5.12 -5.42 9.92
CA LEU A 55 -4.00 -5.38 8.96
C LEU A 55 -2.65 -5.63 9.66
N GLY A 56 -2.48 -5.12 10.88
CA GLY A 56 -1.27 -5.32 11.69
C GLY A 56 -1.23 -6.64 12.49
N ALA A 57 -2.38 -7.26 12.77
CA ALA A 57 -2.47 -8.46 13.61
C ALA A 57 -2.76 -9.75 12.82
N ASN A 58 -3.21 -9.66 11.57
CA ASN A 58 -3.67 -10.80 10.78
C ASN A 58 -2.48 -11.59 10.18
N GLY A 59 -2.29 -12.83 10.62
CA GLY A 59 -1.23 -13.70 10.14
C GLY A 59 -1.23 -13.96 8.63
N LYS A 60 -2.39 -13.83 7.94
CA LYS A 60 -2.45 -13.90 6.46
C LYS A 60 -1.80 -12.68 5.82
N VAL A 61 -1.99 -11.49 6.39
CA VAL A 61 -1.36 -10.25 5.92
C VAL A 61 0.16 -10.34 6.14
N TRP A 62 0.61 -10.84 7.28
CA TRP A 62 2.03 -11.08 7.53
C TRP A 62 2.65 -12.09 6.55
N ARG A 63 1.96 -13.18 6.24
CA ARG A 63 2.45 -14.14 5.25
C ARG A 63 2.50 -13.55 3.84
N LEU A 64 1.53 -12.71 3.46
CA LEU A 64 1.58 -11.96 2.21
C LEU A 64 2.82 -11.06 2.17
N ILE A 65 3.09 -10.29 3.24
CA ILE A 65 4.28 -9.44 3.34
C ILE A 65 5.56 -10.27 3.19
N ALA A 66 5.67 -11.40 3.89
CA ALA A 66 6.84 -12.27 3.79
C ALA A 66 7.08 -12.78 2.36
N ASN A 67 6.01 -13.18 1.66
CA ASN A 67 6.10 -13.62 0.27
C ASN A 67 6.58 -12.49 -0.65
N LEU A 68 5.99 -11.30 -0.52
CA LEU A 68 6.37 -10.12 -1.31
C LEU A 68 7.85 -9.75 -1.13
N LEU A 69 8.34 -9.81 0.10
CA LEU A 69 9.74 -9.54 0.40
C LEU A 69 10.65 -10.64 -0.17
N SER A 70 10.23 -11.91 -0.14
CA SER A 70 11.01 -13.00 -0.74
C SER A 70 11.10 -12.89 -2.28
N GLU A 71 10.02 -12.46 -2.94
CA GLU A 71 9.99 -12.23 -4.40
C GLU A 71 11.00 -11.15 -4.83
N SER A 72 11.14 -10.08 -4.03
CA SER A 72 12.04 -8.97 -4.35
C SER A 72 13.53 -9.33 -4.28
N VAL A 73 13.90 -10.39 -3.56
CA VAL A 73 15.29 -10.87 -3.48
C VAL A 73 15.69 -11.64 -4.74
N THR A 74 14.73 -12.28 -5.42
CA THR A 74 14.99 -13.13 -6.59
C THR A 74 15.13 -12.38 -7.93
N SER A 75 14.75 -11.10 -8.00
CA SER A 75 14.85 -10.31 -9.24
C SER A 75 16.22 -9.66 -9.50
N GLU A 76 17.19 -9.83 -8.59
CA GLU A 76 18.56 -9.32 -8.72
C GLU A 76 19.60 -10.44 -9.01
N SER A 77 19.16 -11.60 -9.52
CA SER A 77 20.04 -12.72 -9.93
C SER A 77 20.15 -12.87 -11.44
#